data_AF-A0A3B9MNN1-F1
#
_entry.id   AF-A0A3B9MNN1-F1
#
_cell.length_a   1.000
_cell.length_b   1.000
_cell.length_c   1.000
_cell.angle_alpha   90.00
_cell.angle_beta   90.00
_cell.angle_gamma   90.00
#
_symmetry.space_group_name_H-M   'P 1'
#
loop_
_entity.id
_entity.type
_entity.pdbx_description
1 polymer ?
#
loop_
_entity_poly.entity_id
_entity_poly.type
_entity_poly.pdbx_seq_one_letter_code
_entity_poly.pdbx_strand_id
1 'polypeptide(L)'
;AGQPGRGGAVREGAANDPEAAEKIARILLKRYGVVFKRLLEREGIALPWRVLLRIYHRLEARGEIRGGRFVAGISGEQFALPEAVGML
;
A
#
# COMPACT_ATOMS: atom_id res chain seq x y z
N ALA A 1 0.28 -8.95 36.36
CA ALA A 1 -0.98 -8.92 35.59
C ALA A 1 -0.75 -8.06 34.34
N GLY A 2 -0.93 -8.62 33.15
CA GLY A 2 -0.46 -8.03 31.89
C GLY A 2 -1.41 -7.03 31.26
N GLN A 3 -0.84 -6.12 30.47
CA GLN A 3 -1.49 -5.45 29.34
C GLN A 3 -0.46 -5.21 28.23
N PRO A 4 -0.43 -6.03 27.17
CA PRO A 4 0.31 -5.74 25.95
C PRO A 4 -0.61 -5.08 24.90
N GLY A 5 -0.09 -4.09 24.17
CA GLY A 5 -0.42 -3.89 22.76
C GLY A 5 -1.71 -3.16 22.39
N ARG A 6 -1.83 -1.86 22.70
CA ARG A 6 -2.71 -0.94 21.94
C ARG A 6 -2.13 -0.72 20.54
N GLY A 7 -2.48 -1.56 19.57
CA GLY A 7 -2.08 -1.36 18.17
C GLY A 7 -2.57 -2.39 17.14
N GLY A 8 -3.05 -3.57 17.58
CA GLY A 8 -3.43 -4.67 16.68
C GLY A 8 -4.82 -4.54 16.03
N ALA A 9 -5.84 -4.11 16.78
CA ALA A 9 -7.23 -4.22 16.33
C ALA A 9 -7.61 -3.31 15.14
N VAL A 10 -6.96 -2.15 15.00
CA VAL A 10 -7.27 -1.20 13.91
C VAL A 10 -6.79 -1.67 12.53
N ARG A 11 -5.92 -2.70 12.46
CA ARG A 11 -5.31 -3.15 11.20
C ARG A 11 -6.03 -4.36 10.58
N GLU A 12 -6.54 -5.29 11.40
CA GLU A 12 -7.34 -6.42 10.92
C GLU A 12 -8.72 -5.99 10.42
N GLY A 13 -9.36 -5.02 11.08
CA GLY A 13 -10.65 -4.47 10.62
C GLY A 13 -10.52 -3.83 9.24
N ALA A 14 -9.42 -3.11 8.98
CA ALA A 14 -9.17 -2.46 7.69
C ALA A 14 -8.85 -3.45 6.56
N ALA A 15 -8.36 -4.66 6.86
CA ALA A 15 -8.16 -5.70 5.84
C ALA A 15 -9.49 -6.35 5.40
N ASN A 16 -10.49 -6.36 6.28
CA ASN A 16 -11.83 -6.89 6.01
C ASN A 16 -12.76 -5.84 5.38
N ASP A 17 -12.46 -4.56 5.56
CA ASP A 17 -13.23 -3.45 5.00
C ASP A 17 -12.54 -2.88 3.73
N PRO A 18 -13.14 -3.06 2.53
CA PRO A 18 -12.50 -2.65 1.28
C PRO A 18 -12.33 -1.13 1.15
N GLU A 19 -13.22 -0.34 1.76
CA GLU A 19 -13.12 1.12 1.73
C GLU A 19 -11.98 1.62 2.62
N ALA A 20 -11.81 1.03 3.80
CA ALA A 20 -10.70 1.31 4.69
C ALA A 20 -9.37 0.88 4.05
N ALA A 21 -9.31 -0.31 3.45
CA ALA A 21 -8.15 -0.77 2.71
C ALA A 21 -7.80 0.19 1.56
N GLU A 22 -8.80 0.71 0.82
CA GLU A 22 -8.55 1.67 -0.27
C GLU A 22 -8.01 3.00 0.27
N LYS A 23 -8.59 3.52 1.35
CA LYS A 23 -8.07 4.73 2.01
C LYS A 23 -6.61 4.56 2.41
N ILE A 24 -6.26 3.43 3.02
CA ILE A 24 -4.87 3.13 3.41
C ILE A 24 -3.97 3.02 2.17
N ALA A 25 -4.41 2.30 1.13
CA ALA A 25 -3.67 2.17 -0.12
C ALA A 25 -3.31 3.54 -0.73
N ARG A 26 -4.28 4.46 -0.75
CA ARG A 26 -4.10 5.85 -1.21
C ARG A 26 -3.17 6.65 -0.30
N ILE A 27 -3.28 6.50 1.02
CA ILE A 27 -2.38 7.17 1.99
C ILE A 27 -0.94 6.72 1.79
N LEU A 28 -0.70 5.42 1.61
CA LEU A 28 0.64 4.88 1.38
C LEU A 28 1.24 5.46 0.09
N LEU A 29 0.47 5.48 -0.99
CA LEU A 29 0.91 6.07 -2.25
C LEU A 29 1.23 7.57 -2.10
N LYS A 30 0.39 8.35 -1.43
CA LYS A 30 0.64 9.78 -1.18
C LYS A 30 1.85 10.04 -0.28
N ARG A 31 2.12 9.14 0.67
CA ARG A 31 3.19 9.29 1.66
C ARG A 31 4.56 8.90 1.11
N TYR A 32 4.63 7.80 0.36
CA TYR A 32 5.89 7.22 -0.11
C TYR A 32 6.14 7.47 -1.60
N GLY A 33 5.13 7.90 -2.36
CA GLY A 33 5.19 8.06 -3.82
C GLY A 33 5.10 6.73 -4.56
N VAL A 34 5.91 5.75 -4.15
CA VAL A 34 5.94 4.37 -4.68
C VAL A 34 5.70 3.37 -3.54
N VAL A 35 4.81 2.42 -3.77
CA VAL A 35 4.49 1.34 -2.83
C VAL A 35 4.81 -0.01 -3.46
N PHE A 36 5.46 -0.87 -2.70
CA PHE A 36 5.85 -2.23 -3.09
C PHE A 36 5.78 -3.17 -1.88
N LYS A 37 5.65 -4.48 -2.10
CA LYS A 37 5.48 -5.47 -1.02
C LYS A 37 6.52 -5.33 0.11
N ARG A 38 7.80 -5.19 -0.23
CA ARG A 38 8.88 -5.04 0.77
C ARG A 38 8.73 -3.79 1.64
N LEU A 39 8.10 -2.71 1.15
CA LEU A 39 7.85 -1.51 1.94
C LEU A 39 6.91 -1.82 3.10
N LEU A 40 5.87 -2.61 2.85
CA LEU A 40 4.92 -3.01 3.89
C LEU A 40 5.56 -3.90 4.95
N GLU A 41 6.40 -4.84 4.50
CA GLU A 41 7.16 -5.71 5.39
C GLU A 41 8.11 -4.89 6.27
N ARG A 42 8.74 -3.85 5.73
CA ARG A 42 9.62 -2.94 6.46
C ARG A 42 8.87 -2.05 7.46
N GLU A 43 7.73 -1.50 7.07
CA GLU A 43 6.92 -0.60 7.92
C GLU A 43 6.03 -1.36 8.93
N GLY A 44 6.05 -2.70 8.90
CA GLY A 44 5.23 -3.54 9.77
C GLY A 44 3.73 -3.38 9.53
N ILE A 45 3.32 -3.11 8.28
CA ILE A 45 1.91 -2.94 7.93
C ILE A 45 1.25 -4.31 7.88
N ALA A 46 0.26 -4.52 8.75
CA ALA A 46 -0.46 -5.79 8.90
C ALA A 46 -1.56 -6.01 7.83
N LEU A 47 -1.59 -5.21 6.76
CA LEU A 47 -2.50 -5.40 5.64
C LEU A 47 -1.94 -6.44 4.66
N PRO A 48 -2.75 -7.43 4.24
CA PRO A 48 -2.32 -8.39 3.24
C PRO A 48 -2.02 -7.71 1.91
N TRP A 49 -0.84 -7.96 1.34
CA TRP A 49 -0.45 -7.41 0.03
C TRP A 49 -1.47 -7.72 -1.06
N ARG A 50 -2.12 -8.90 -1.01
CA ARG A 50 -3.17 -9.30 -1.96
C ARG A 50 -4.39 -8.36 -1.97
N VAL A 51 -4.77 -7.81 -0.81
CA VAL A 51 -5.89 -6.85 -0.72
C VAL A 51 -5.50 -5.56 -1.42
N LEU A 52 -4.29 -5.07 -1.15
CA LEU A 52 -3.76 -3.87 -1.80
C LEU A 52 -3.54 -4.06 -3.30
N LEU A 53 -3.07 -5.21 -3.75
CA LEU A 53 -2.93 -5.53 -5.17
C LEU A 53 -4.26 -5.37 -5.92
N ARG A 54 -5.35 -5.92 -5.38
CA ARG A 54 -6.69 -5.77 -6.00
C ARG A 54 -7.09 -4.31 -6.13
N ILE A 55 -6.80 -3.49 -5.12
CA ILE A 55 -7.10 -2.06 -5.10
C ILE A 55 -6.19 -1.32 -6.09
N TYR A 56 -4.89 -1.59 -6.07
CA TYR A 56 -3.92 -0.97 -6.95
C TYR A 56 -4.17 -1.29 -8.41
N HIS A 57 -4.48 -2.53 -8.77
CA HIS A 57 -4.91 -2.86 -10.14
C HIS A 57 -6.19 -2.13 -10.54
N ARG A 58 -7.15 -1.96 -9.62
CA ARG A 58 -8.37 -1.18 -9.91
C ARG A 58 -8.06 0.30 -10.13
N LEU A 59 -7.17 0.88 -9.33
CA LEU A 59 -6.72 2.26 -9.49
C LEU A 59 -5.89 2.44 -10.77
N GLU A 60 -5.08 1.46 -11.13
CA GLU A 60 -4.29 1.43 -12.36
C GLU A 60 -5.19 1.37 -13.59
N ALA A 61 -6.18 0.47 -13.59
CA ALA A 61 -7.18 0.37 -14.66
C ALA A 61 -8.00 1.66 -14.83
N ARG A 62 -8.15 2.45 -13.76
CA ARG A 62 -8.77 3.79 -13.79
C ARG A 62 -7.82 4.90 -14.25
N GLY A 63 -6.52 4.61 -14.37
CA GLY A 63 -5.49 5.61 -14.69
C GLY A 63 -5.08 6.51 -13.52
N GLU A 64 -5.51 6.20 -12.29
CA GLU A 64 -5.19 6.99 -11.09
C GLU A 64 -3.76 6.73 -10.60
N ILE A 65 -3.20 5.56 -10.90
CA ILE A 65 -1.84 5.14 -10.52
C ILE A 65 -1.16 4.46 -11.71
N ARG A 66 0.15 4.30 -11.65
CA ARG A 66 0.92 3.51 -12.61
C ARG A 66 1.55 2.30 -11.92
N GLY A 67 1.31 1.12 -12.48
CA GLY A 67 2.09 -0.08 -12.17
C GLY A 67 3.40 -0.09 -12.97
N GLY A 68 4.49 -0.55 -12.35
CA GLY A 68 5.77 -0.64 -13.04
C GLY A 68 6.94 -0.97 -12.12
N ARG A 69 8.14 -0.62 -12.58
CA ARG A 69 9.38 -0.63 -11.79
C ARG A 69 9.92 0.78 -11.73
N PHE A 70 9.64 1.48 -10.63
CA PHE A 70 10.07 2.87 -10.43
C PHE A 70 11.35 2.94 -9.60
N VAL A 71 11.50 2.05 -8.61
CA VAL A 71 12.68 1.99 -7.75
C VAL A 71 13.67 0.94 -8.28
N ALA A 72 14.88 1.40 -8.61
CA ALA A 72 16.00 0.53 -8.97
C ALA A 72 16.43 -0.35 -7.79
N GLY A 73 16.71 -1.63 -8.05
CA GLY A 73 17.11 -2.59 -7.01
C GLY A 73 15.96 -3.22 -6.21
N ILE A 74 14.71 -2.82 -6.47
CA ILE A 74 13.52 -3.48 -5.91
C ILE A 74 12.86 -4.35 -6.99
N SER A 75 12.97 -5.67 -6.82
CA SER A 75 12.26 -6.64 -7.64
C SER A 75 10.83 -6.85 -7.13
N GLY A 76 9.86 -6.89 -8.06
CA GLY A 76 8.43 -7.11 -7.78
C GLY A 76 7.53 -6.05 -8.41
N GLU A 77 6.21 -6.21 -8.24
CA GLU A 77 5.22 -5.20 -8.62
C GLU A 77 5.36 -3.97 -7.74
N GLN A 78 5.50 -2.81 -8.39
CA GLN A 78 5.52 -1.51 -7.75
C GLN A 78 4.39 -0.67 -8.33
N PHE A 79 3.78 0.12 -7.45
CA PHE A 79 2.70 1.01 -7.82
C PHE A 79 3.04 2.41 -7.35
N ALA A 80 2.88 3.39 -8.23
CA ALA A 80 3.20 4.78 -7.94
C ALA A 80 2.08 5.71 -8.41
N LEU A 81 1.90 6.84 -7.72
CA LEU A 81 1.04 7.90 -8.23
C LEU A 81 1.68 8.55 -9.46
N PRO A 82 0.92 8.87 -10.52
CA PRO A 82 1.46 9.53 -11.70
C PRO A 82 2.16 10.85 -11.35
N GLU A 83 1.63 11.57 -10.36
CA GLU A 83 2.22 12.79 -9.81
C GLU A 83 3.58 12.55 -9.13
N ALA A 84 3.76 11.41 -8.47
CA ALA A 84 5.02 11.04 -7.82
C ALA A 84 6.06 10.52 -8.82
N VAL A 85 5.61 9.85 -9.89
CA VAL A 85 6.49 9.36 -10.97
C VAL A 85 7.13 10.52 -11.75
N GLY A 86 6.41 11.64 -11.92
CA GLY A 86 6.97 12.82 -12.61
C GLY A 86 8.04 13.57 -11.82
N MET A 87 8.21 13.27 -10.52
CA MET A 87 9.18 13.91 -9.63
C MET A 87 10.41 13.04 -9.32
N LEU A 88 10.45 11.80 -9.81
CA LEU A 88 11.56 10.85 -9.65
C LEU A 88 12.36 10.74 -10.96
#